data_AF-A0A183PCN6-F1
#
_entry.id   AF-A0A183PCN6-F1
#
_cell.length_a   1.000
_cell.length_b   1.000
_cell.length_c   1.000
_cell.angle_alpha   90.00
_cell.angle_beta   90.00
_cell.angle_gamma   90.00
#
_symmetry.space_group_name_H-M   'P 1'
#
loop_
_entity.id
_entity.type
_entity.pdbx_description
1 polymer ?
#
loop_
_entity_poly.entity_id
_entity_poly.type
_entity_poly.pdbx_seq_one_letter_code
_entity_poly.pdbx_strand_id
1 'polypeptide(L)'
;MVSGLPQMGLLGAVDEDEQAPRGNILKLWGNPQTMNLNTMIYTNIAQSPYFKANLVELKTYHEVIDEIYYKLTRKQLKGLLDHPDSPYIRALGFIYCIPPEDFWWWYSPYLSDSEELDVKAGGGCIMTIGNMLEHWLTKLDWFSTLFPRIPVPVQKKLEEKMRLRKCQALLEVGSVQEKESKRLSDRNRDGSHHKSGGHSHRHEKHR
;
A
#
# COMPACT_ATOMS: atom_id res chain seq x y z
N MET A 1 70.09 -34.87 41.90
CA MET A 1 69.32 -33.65 41.57
C MET A 1 69.45 -33.42 40.07
N VAL A 2 68.62 -34.13 39.32
CA VAL A 2 68.55 -34.33 37.86
C VAL A 2 67.22 -35.11 37.71
N SER A 3 66.34 -34.99 36.73
CA SER A 3 66.35 -34.54 35.34
C SER A 3 64.86 -34.63 34.93
N GLY A 4 64.27 -33.61 34.32
CA GLY A 4 63.89 -33.64 32.90
C GLY A 4 62.86 -34.71 32.52
N LEU A 5 61.64 -34.30 32.14
CA LEU A 5 61.06 -34.64 30.83
C LEU A 5 59.74 -33.86 30.54
N PRO A 6 59.40 -33.64 29.26
CA PRO A 6 58.45 -32.63 28.79
C PRO A 6 57.18 -33.19 28.13
N GLN A 7 56.20 -32.29 27.97
CA GLN A 7 55.22 -32.06 26.89
C GLN A 7 54.64 -33.18 25.97
N MET A 8 53.34 -32.97 25.68
CA MET A 8 52.59 -33.16 24.40
C MET A 8 51.56 -34.31 24.27
N GLY A 9 50.39 -33.94 23.73
CA GLY A 9 49.28 -34.81 23.29
C GLY A 9 47.91 -34.31 23.77
N LEU A 10 47.38 -33.19 23.27
CA LEU A 10 46.56 -33.05 22.05
C LEU A 10 45.13 -33.66 22.15
N LEU A 11 44.15 -32.75 22.17
CA LEU A 11 42.79 -32.83 21.62
C LEU A 11 41.92 -34.04 22.02
N GLY A 12 41.12 -33.86 23.07
CA GLY A 12 39.85 -34.56 23.28
C GLY A 12 38.73 -33.54 23.33
N ALA A 13 37.79 -33.63 22.39
CA ALA A 13 36.59 -32.84 22.32
C ALA A 13 35.78 -32.93 23.62
N VAL A 14 35.31 -31.77 24.10
CA VAL A 14 34.16 -31.69 25.01
C VAL A 14 33.16 -30.77 24.33
N ASP A 15 32.12 -31.43 23.82
CA ASP A 15 30.84 -30.83 23.48
C ASP A 15 30.31 -30.08 24.71
N GLU A 16 30.12 -28.77 24.57
CA GLU A 16 29.15 -28.04 25.40
C GLU A 16 28.09 -27.45 24.48
N ASP A 17 27.14 -28.33 24.17
CA ASP A 17 25.81 -28.04 23.68
C ASP A 17 25.09 -27.22 24.77
N GLU A 18 25.27 -25.89 24.77
CA GLU A 18 24.53 -24.99 25.65
C GLU A 18 23.10 -24.85 25.09
N GLN A 19 22.28 -25.82 25.46
CA GLN A 19 20.85 -25.88 25.24
C GLN A 19 20.20 -24.55 25.62
N ALA A 20 19.91 -23.71 24.62
CA ALA A 20 19.20 -22.45 24.82
C ALA A 20 17.91 -22.69 25.64
N PRO A 21 17.67 -21.94 26.74
CA PRO A 21 16.50 -22.16 27.56
C PRO A 21 15.24 -21.96 26.74
N ARG A 22 14.40 -22.99 26.68
CA ARG A 22 13.08 -22.94 26.07
C ARG A 22 12.17 -22.01 26.88
N GLY A 23 12.15 -20.76 26.49
CA GLY A 23 11.20 -19.76 26.96
C GLY A 23 11.39 -18.47 26.19
N ASN A 24 10.30 -17.80 25.81
CA ASN A 24 10.30 -16.49 25.13
C ASN A 24 10.78 -15.35 26.06
N ILE A 25 11.75 -15.60 26.94
CA ILE A 25 12.27 -14.64 27.90
C ILE A 25 13.58 -14.11 27.34
N LEU A 26 13.49 -13.02 26.60
CA LEU A 26 14.66 -12.25 26.18
C LEU A 26 15.31 -11.63 27.42
N LYS A 27 16.64 -11.74 27.53
CA LYS A 27 17.41 -11.03 28.55
C LYS A 27 17.28 -9.52 28.29
N LEU A 28 16.54 -8.82 29.16
CA LEU A 28 16.39 -7.37 29.10
C LEU A 28 17.75 -6.70 29.32
N TRP A 29 18.15 -5.84 28.38
CA TRP A 29 19.40 -5.07 28.44
C TRP A 29 19.10 -3.58 28.62
N GLY A 30 19.81 -2.93 29.54
CA GLY A 30 19.66 -1.51 29.86
C GLY A 30 18.75 -1.20 31.07
N ASN A 31 18.23 0.01 31.16
CA ASN A 31 17.45 0.47 32.31
C ASN A 31 16.00 -0.07 32.25
N PRO A 32 15.56 -0.92 33.20
CA PRO A 32 14.25 -1.55 33.18
C PRO A 32 13.10 -0.60 33.58
N GLN A 33 13.40 0.53 34.21
CA GLN A 33 12.39 1.52 34.60
C GLN A 33 12.10 2.50 33.46
N THR A 34 13.16 3.02 32.82
CA THR A 34 13.01 3.97 31.72
C THR A 34 12.92 3.31 30.35
N MET A 35 13.10 1.99 30.28
CA MET A 35 13.13 1.22 29.02
C MET A 35 14.16 1.77 28.03
N ASN A 36 15.27 2.32 28.55
CA ASN A 36 16.30 3.04 27.78
C ASN A 36 15.83 4.33 27.07
N LEU A 37 14.67 4.89 27.44
CA LEU A 37 14.19 6.18 26.92
C LEU A 37 14.82 7.35 27.69
N ASN A 38 14.95 8.49 27.01
CA ASN A 38 15.31 9.76 27.63
C ASN A 38 14.27 10.14 28.71
N THR A 39 14.74 10.59 29.88
CA THR A 39 13.88 10.88 31.05
C THR A 39 12.74 11.85 30.76
N MET A 40 12.95 12.88 29.93
CA MET A 40 11.89 13.82 29.55
C MET A 40 10.81 13.14 28.69
N ILE A 41 11.22 12.30 27.75
CA ILE A 41 10.30 11.55 26.88
C ILE A 41 9.55 10.50 27.66
N TYR A 42 10.24 9.73 28.52
CA TYR A 42 9.62 8.75 29.41
C TYR A 42 8.56 9.41 30.30
N THR A 43 8.90 10.55 30.91
CA THR A 43 7.99 11.28 31.78
C THR A 43 6.76 11.77 31.01
N ASN A 44 6.93 12.34 29.81
CA ASN A 44 5.83 12.81 28.99
C ASN A 44 4.90 11.66 28.54
N ILE A 45 5.48 10.52 28.14
CA ILE A 45 4.71 9.33 27.75
C ILE A 45 3.94 8.80 28.97
N ALA A 46 4.62 8.56 30.09
CA ALA A 46 4.04 8.03 31.31
C ALA A 46 2.97 8.95 31.91
N GLN A 47 3.11 10.27 31.73
CA GLN A 47 2.14 11.25 32.21
C GLN A 47 0.97 11.48 31.25
N SER A 48 1.09 11.06 29.99
CA SER A 48 0.05 11.28 28.99
C SER A 48 -1.27 10.62 29.43
N PRO A 49 -2.42 11.32 29.28
CA PRO A 49 -3.73 10.75 29.61
C PRO A 49 -4.00 9.44 28.86
N TYR A 50 -3.54 9.37 27.60
CA TYR A 50 -3.67 8.17 26.77
C TYR A 50 -2.89 6.99 27.36
N PHE A 51 -1.64 7.19 27.78
CA PHE A 51 -0.87 6.11 28.40
C PHE A 51 -1.51 5.63 29.70
N LYS A 52 -1.90 6.56 30.58
CA LYS A 52 -2.47 6.24 31.90
C LYS A 52 -3.87 5.61 31.86
N ALA A 53 -4.71 5.99 30.90
CA ALA A 53 -6.09 5.53 30.85
C ALA A 53 -6.30 4.37 29.87
N ASN A 54 -5.37 4.14 28.94
CA ASN A 54 -5.60 3.20 27.84
C ASN A 54 -4.47 2.19 27.64
N LEU A 55 -3.21 2.56 27.87
CA LEU A 55 -2.07 1.68 27.56
C LEU A 55 -1.46 0.99 28.78
N VAL A 56 -1.52 1.59 29.97
CA VAL A 56 -0.88 1.04 31.19
C VAL A 56 -1.51 -0.28 31.65
N GLU A 57 -2.77 -0.50 31.30
CA GLU A 57 -3.51 -1.72 31.65
C GLU A 57 -3.21 -2.88 30.71
N LEU A 58 -2.67 -2.59 29.52
CA LEU A 58 -2.31 -3.59 28.50
C LEU A 58 -0.93 -4.14 28.86
N LYS A 59 -0.91 -5.36 29.41
CA LYS A 59 0.32 -5.98 29.94
C LYS A 59 0.91 -6.99 28.96
N THR A 60 0.11 -7.43 28.00
CA THR A 60 0.52 -8.41 26.99
C THR A 60 0.64 -7.76 25.62
N TYR A 61 1.54 -8.32 24.81
CA TYR A 61 1.65 -7.93 23.41
C TYR A 61 0.31 -8.01 22.67
N HIS A 62 -0.46 -9.07 22.93
CA HIS A 62 -1.76 -9.28 22.30
C HIS A 62 -2.77 -8.17 22.64
N GLU A 63 -2.84 -7.75 23.90
CA GLU A 63 -3.71 -6.64 24.33
C GLU A 63 -3.32 -5.30 23.67
N VAL A 64 -2.02 -5.05 23.48
CA VAL A 64 -1.54 -3.86 22.76
C VAL A 64 -1.93 -3.91 21.27
N ILE A 65 -1.83 -5.08 20.65
CA ILE A 65 -2.28 -5.28 19.27
C ILE A 65 -3.80 -5.09 19.16
N ASP A 66 -4.57 -5.64 20.09
CA ASP A 66 -6.03 -5.49 20.13
C ASP A 66 -6.43 -4.03 20.34
N GLU A 67 -5.77 -3.32 21.24
CA GLU A 67 -5.97 -1.89 21.43
C GLU A 67 -5.69 -1.10 20.14
N ILE A 68 -4.57 -1.36 19.49
CA ILE A 68 -4.25 -0.74 18.20
C ILE A 68 -5.30 -1.09 17.16
N TYR A 69 -5.81 -2.34 17.16
CA TYR A 69 -6.81 -2.89 16.24
C TYR A 69 -8.22 -2.29 16.44
N TYR A 70 -8.63 -2.08 17.69
CA TYR A 70 -9.99 -1.64 18.04
C TYR A 70 -10.11 -0.14 18.25
N LYS A 71 -9.03 0.59 18.54
CA LYS A 71 -9.07 2.05 18.80
C LYS A 71 -8.79 2.92 17.60
N LEU A 72 -8.38 2.37 16.46
CA LEU A 72 -8.26 3.16 15.24
C LEU A 72 -9.67 3.43 14.68
N THR A 73 -10.17 4.63 14.92
CA THR A 73 -11.52 5.03 14.48
C THR A 73 -11.60 5.10 12.96
N ARG A 74 -12.81 4.92 12.40
CA ARG A 74 -13.05 5.12 10.95
C ARG A 74 -12.53 6.47 10.44
N LYS A 75 -12.59 7.52 11.26
CA LYS A 75 -12.08 8.85 10.91
C LYS A 75 -10.56 8.89 10.84
N GLN A 76 -9.88 8.26 11.79
CA GLN A 76 -8.42 8.15 11.77
C GLN A 76 -7.95 7.28 10.61
N LEU A 77 -8.63 6.17 10.33
CA LEU A 77 -8.34 5.34 9.15
C LEU A 77 -8.48 6.16 7.87
N LYS A 78 -9.60 6.88 7.72
CA LYS A 78 -9.81 7.78 6.58
C LYS A 78 -8.71 8.83 6.46
N GLY A 79 -8.27 9.40 7.58
CA GLY A 79 -7.14 10.34 7.61
C GLY A 79 -5.81 9.72 7.18
N LEU A 80 -5.57 8.43 7.45
CA LEU A 80 -4.42 7.70 6.91
C LEU A 80 -4.58 7.45 5.40
N LEU A 81 -5.76 7.03 4.94
CA LEU A 81 -6.00 6.72 3.52
C LEU A 81 -5.93 7.96 2.62
N ASP A 82 -6.29 9.13 3.15
CA ASP A 82 -6.27 10.43 2.44
C ASP A 82 -5.02 11.25 2.76
N HIS A 83 -3.99 10.66 3.38
CA HIS A 83 -2.83 11.39 3.86
C HIS A 83 -2.02 12.04 2.71
N PRO A 84 -1.89 13.37 2.65
CA PRO A 84 -1.30 14.04 1.48
C PRO A 84 0.23 13.96 1.42
N ASP A 85 0.90 13.75 2.55
CA ASP A 85 2.37 13.91 2.59
C ASP A 85 3.16 12.71 2.06
N SER A 86 2.58 11.50 2.08
CA SER A 86 3.33 10.30 1.71
C SER A 86 2.44 9.13 1.28
N PRO A 87 2.70 8.52 0.11
CA PRO A 87 1.96 7.35 -0.34
C PRO A 87 2.24 6.12 0.53
N TYR A 88 3.38 6.09 1.24
CA TYR A 88 3.72 5.02 2.18
C TYR A 88 2.82 5.04 3.42
N ILE A 89 2.46 6.22 3.92
CA ILE A 89 1.53 6.36 5.04
C ILE A 89 0.14 5.87 4.61
N ARG A 90 -0.26 6.22 3.38
CA ARG A 90 -1.52 5.73 2.79
C ARG A 90 -1.52 4.21 2.66
N ALA A 91 -0.45 3.62 2.12
CA ALA A 91 -0.28 2.17 2.01
C ALA A 91 -0.39 1.44 3.35
N LEU A 92 0.17 2.02 4.43
CA LEU A 92 0.01 1.50 5.79
C LEU A 92 -1.45 1.57 6.28
N GLY A 93 -2.20 2.61 5.90
CA GLY A 93 -3.63 2.67 6.16
C GLY A 93 -4.41 1.56 5.46
N PHE A 94 -4.06 1.24 4.21
CA PHE A 94 -4.73 0.19 3.44
C PHE A 94 -4.39 -1.24 3.92
N ILE A 95 -3.19 -1.49 4.47
CA ILE A 95 -2.84 -2.84 4.95
C ILE A 95 -3.46 -3.17 6.31
N TYR A 96 -3.93 -2.15 7.02
CA TYR A 96 -4.60 -2.34 8.29
C TYR A 96 -5.80 -3.29 8.12
N CYS A 97 -5.94 -4.28 9.01
CA CYS A 97 -6.80 -5.45 8.82
C CYS A 97 -8.30 -5.12 8.90
N ILE A 98 -8.83 -4.47 7.86
CA ILE A 98 -10.27 -4.22 7.67
C ILE A 98 -10.96 -5.56 7.36
N PRO A 99 -12.21 -5.80 7.84
CA PRO A 99 -12.98 -6.96 7.45
C PRO A 99 -13.15 -7.06 5.93
N PRO A 100 -13.04 -8.26 5.33
CA PRO A 100 -13.05 -8.41 3.87
C PRO A 100 -14.37 -7.97 3.23
N GLU A 101 -15.48 -7.98 3.97
CA GLU A 101 -16.79 -7.51 3.52
C GLU A 101 -16.79 -6.01 3.17
N ASP A 102 -15.94 -5.25 3.86
CA ASP A 102 -15.86 -3.80 3.77
C ASP A 102 -14.82 -3.32 2.74
N PHE A 103 -13.96 -4.21 2.22
CA PHE A 103 -12.89 -3.88 1.28
C PHE A 103 -13.36 -3.03 0.10
N TRP A 104 -14.45 -3.43 -0.56
CA TRP A 104 -14.95 -2.66 -1.70
C TRP A 104 -15.32 -1.23 -1.32
N TRP A 105 -15.98 -1.06 -0.18
CA TRP A 105 -16.44 0.25 0.27
C TRP A 105 -15.27 1.19 0.55
N TRP A 106 -14.21 0.66 1.17
CA TRP A 106 -13.03 1.45 1.49
C TRP A 106 -12.11 1.67 0.30
N TYR A 107 -11.89 0.67 -0.56
CA TYR A 107 -10.86 0.75 -1.61
C TYR A 107 -11.38 1.31 -2.92
N SER A 108 -12.66 1.13 -3.25
CA SER A 108 -13.23 1.58 -4.53
C SER A 108 -12.91 3.03 -4.92
N PRO A 109 -12.89 4.02 -3.99
CA PRO A 109 -12.51 5.40 -4.33
C PRO A 109 -11.04 5.56 -4.76
N TYR A 110 -10.15 4.69 -4.25
CA TYR A 110 -8.70 4.77 -4.45
C TYR A 110 -8.19 3.86 -5.57
N LEU A 111 -9.05 3.03 -6.16
CA LEU A 111 -8.67 2.17 -7.30
C LEU A 111 -8.35 2.97 -8.58
N SER A 112 -8.61 4.27 -8.62
CA SER A 112 -8.18 5.19 -9.70
C SER A 112 -7.02 6.09 -9.27
N ASP A 113 -6.46 5.86 -8.09
CA ASP A 113 -5.39 6.67 -7.55
C ASP A 113 -4.09 6.44 -8.33
N SER A 114 -3.58 7.52 -8.94
CA SER A 114 -2.38 7.53 -9.76
C SER A 114 -1.11 7.85 -8.99
N GLU A 115 -1.18 8.07 -7.67
CA GLU A 115 0.00 8.31 -6.85
C GLU A 115 0.91 7.08 -6.86
N GLU A 116 2.21 7.30 -7.04
CA GLU A 116 3.20 6.23 -7.22
C GLU A 116 3.96 5.96 -5.92
N LEU A 117 4.29 4.69 -5.70
CA LEU A 117 5.17 4.25 -4.62
C LEU A 117 6.08 3.12 -5.08
N ASP A 118 7.30 3.09 -4.56
CA ASP A 118 8.18 1.93 -4.68
C ASP A 118 7.80 0.92 -3.61
N VAL A 119 7.16 -0.17 -4.02
CA VAL A 119 6.67 -1.21 -3.09
C VAL A 119 7.77 -2.14 -2.60
N LYS A 120 8.98 -2.03 -3.15
CA LYS A 120 10.15 -2.80 -2.73
C LYS A 120 11.31 -1.85 -2.44
N ALA A 121 11.69 -1.71 -1.17
CA ALA A 121 12.77 -0.80 -0.77
C ALA A 121 14.02 -0.97 -1.66
N GLY A 122 14.32 0.04 -2.48
CA GLY A 122 15.51 0.08 -3.35
C GLY A 122 15.48 -0.88 -4.54
N GLY A 123 14.33 -1.47 -4.86
CA GLY A 123 14.14 -2.42 -5.96
C GLY A 123 13.63 -1.79 -7.25
N GLY A 124 13.22 -0.51 -7.22
CA GLY A 124 12.66 0.18 -8.38
C GLY A 124 11.33 -0.39 -8.85
N CYS A 125 10.58 -1.08 -7.96
CA CYS A 125 9.28 -1.62 -8.30
C CYS A 125 8.23 -0.55 -8.03
N ILE A 126 8.18 0.42 -8.93
CA ILE A 126 7.22 1.52 -8.86
C ILE A 126 5.88 1.04 -9.41
N MET A 127 4.82 1.23 -8.65
CA MET A 127 3.44 1.08 -9.12
C MET A 127 2.56 2.16 -8.51
N THR A 128 1.35 2.33 -9.02
CA THR A 128 0.37 3.25 -8.45
C THR A 128 -0.35 2.62 -7.26
N ILE A 129 -0.88 3.45 -6.35
CA ILE A 129 -1.75 3.01 -5.26
C ILE A 129 -2.94 2.21 -5.81
N GLY A 130 -3.56 2.66 -6.90
CA GLY A 130 -4.67 1.93 -7.53
C GLY A 130 -4.29 0.51 -7.97
N ASN A 131 -3.12 0.34 -8.60
CA ASN A 131 -2.63 -0.96 -9.04
C ASN A 131 -2.24 -1.86 -7.87
N MET A 132 -1.65 -1.29 -6.82
CA MET A 132 -1.34 -2.00 -5.57
C MET A 132 -2.61 -2.58 -4.95
N LEU A 133 -3.66 -1.78 -4.80
CA LEU A 133 -4.94 -2.21 -4.23
C LEU A 133 -5.62 -3.28 -5.10
N GLU A 134 -5.55 -3.15 -6.43
CA GLU A 134 -6.06 -4.17 -7.34
C GLU A 134 -5.36 -5.52 -7.12
N HIS A 135 -4.03 -5.52 -6.95
CA HIS A 135 -3.29 -6.73 -6.62
C HIS A 135 -3.74 -7.33 -5.29
N TRP A 136 -3.90 -6.52 -4.24
CA TRP A 136 -4.32 -7.01 -2.92
C TRP A 136 -5.71 -7.63 -2.91
N LEU A 137 -6.61 -7.16 -3.78
CA LEU A 137 -7.98 -7.69 -3.89
C LEU A 137 -8.09 -8.94 -4.77
N THR A 138 -7.11 -9.20 -5.64
CA THR A 138 -7.18 -10.26 -6.66
C THR A 138 -6.15 -11.37 -6.48
N LYS A 139 -5.05 -11.10 -5.78
CA LYS A 139 -3.95 -12.03 -5.53
C LYS A 139 -3.80 -12.25 -4.04
N LEU A 140 -3.53 -13.49 -3.65
CA LEU A 140 -3.27 -13.86 -2.26
C LEU A 140 -1.83 -13.59 -1.85
N ASP A 141 -0.91 -13.53 -2.81
CA ASP A 141 0.50 -13.30 -2.59
C ASP A 141 0.89 -11.83 -2.86
N TRP A 142 1.76 -11.31 -1.99
CA TRP A 142 2.33 -9.98 -2.07
C TRP A 142 3.76 -9.98 -1.54
N PHE A 143 4.78 -9.89 -2.42
CA PHE A 143 6.21 -9.81 -2.07
C PHE A 143 6.63 -10.67 -0.86
N SER A 144 6.41 -11.99 -0.98
CA SER A 144 6.71 -13.00 0.06
C SER A 144 5.78 -13.01 1.28
N THR A 145 4.75 -12.17 1.31
CA THR A 145 3.65 -12.21 2.28
C THR A 145 2.45 -12.89 1.65
N LEU A 146 1.82 -13.81 2.38
CA LEU A 146 0.53 -14.38 2.02
C LEU A 146 -0.55 -13.71 2.85
N PHE A 147 -1.53 -13.10 2.20
CA PHE A 147 -2.66 -12.51 2.92
C PHE A 147 -3.59 -13.59 3.49
N PRO A 148 -4.29 -13.29 4.60
CA PRO A 148 -5.35 -14.14 5.11
C PRO A 148 -6.37 -14.42 4.01
N ARG A 149 -6.84 -15.67 3.95
CA ARG A 149 -7.80 -16.08 2.92
C ARG A 149 -9.13 -15.37 3.12
N ILE A 150 -9.54 -14.59 2.12
CA ILE A 150 -10.87 -13.98 2.04
C ILE A 150 -11.93 -15.09 1.89
N PRO A 151 -13.07 -15.03 2.60
CA PRO A 151 -14.17 -15.96 2.39
C PRO A 151 -14.61 -16.00 0.93
N VAL A 152 -14.76 -17.20 0.36
CA VAL A 152 -15.07 -17.40 -1.07
C VAL A 152 -16.26 -16.57 -1.58
N PRO A 153 -17.39 -16.43 -0.85
CA PRO A 153 -18.50 -15.59 -1.30
C PRO A 153 -18.12 -14.12 -1.46
N VAL A 154 -17.29 -13.61 -0.55
CA VAL A 154 -16.80 -12.22 -0.56
C VAL A 154 -15.82 -12.02 -1.70
N GLN A 155 -14.90 -12.97 -1.90
CA GLN A 155 -13.93 -12.92 -2.99
C GLN A 155 -14.60 -12.90 -4.37
N LYS A 156 -15.58 -13.79 -4.63
CA LYS A 156 -16.36 -13.78 -5.88
C LYS A 156 -17.07 -12.44 -6.12
N LYS A 157 -17.61 -11.85 -5.06
CA LYS A 157 -18.28 -10.53 -5.12
C LYS A 157 -17.29 -9.41 -5.45
N LEU A 158 -16.08 -9.45 -4.89
CA LEU A 158 -15.02 -8.48 -5.19
C LEU A 158 -14.54 -8.61 -6.63
N GLU A 159 -14.28 -9.83 -7.10
CA GLU A 159 -13.85 -10.11 -8.47
C GLU A 159 -14.88 -9.63 -9.51
N GLU A 160 -16.17 -9.88 -9.27
CA GLU A 160 -17.24 -9.40 -10.16
C GLU A 160 -17.28 -7.87 -10.21
N LYS A 161 -17.15 -7.19 -9.07
CA LYS A 161 -17.12 -5.73 -9.03
C LYS A 161 -15.87 -5.15 -9.73
N MET A 162 -14.71 -5.79 -9.58
CA MET A 162 -13.49 -5.42 -10.31
C MET A 162 -13.67 -5.61 -11.82
N ARG A 163 -14.32 -6.70 -12.24
CA ARG A 163 -14.64 -6.97 -13.65
C ARG A 163 -15.57 -5.91 -14.24
N LEU A 164 -16.66 -5.58 -13.54
CA LEU A 164 -17.62 -4.55 -13.97
C LEU A 164 -16.95 -3.18 -14.14
N ARG A 165 -16.08 -2.80 -13.20
CA ARG A 165 -15.32 -1.54 -13.26
C ARG A 165 -14.44 -1.45 -14.50
N LYS A 166 -13.71 -2.54 -14.83
CA LYS A 166 -12.89 -2.61 -16.04
C LYS A 166 -13.73 -2.51 -17.30
N CYS A 167 -14.85 -3.23 -17.38
CA CYS A 167 -15.78 -3.15 -18.51
C CYS A 167 -16.32 -1.72 -18.70
N GLN A 168 -16.67 -1.03 -17.62
CA GLN A 168 -17.14 0.36 -17.70
C GLN A 168 -16.06 1.31 -18.25
N ALA A 169 -14.83 1.20 -17.73
CA ALA A 169 -13.72 2.03 -18.22
C ALA A 169 -13.46 1.82 -19.72
N LEU A 170 -13.54 0.58 -20.22
CA LEU A 170 -13.39 0.25 -21.63
C LEU A 170 -14.49 0.86 -22.52
N LEU A 171 -15.74 0.83 -22.06
CA LEU A 171 -16.88 1.40 -22.78
C LEU A 171 -16.79 2.93 -22.85
N GLU A 172 -16.32 3.58 -21.78
CA GLU A 172 -16.11 5.03 -21.75
C GLU A 172 -15.03 5.46 -22.75
N VAL A 173 -13.88 4.77 -22.79
CA VAL A 173 -12.80 5.04 -23.76
C VAL A 173 -13.28 4.82 -25.21
N GLY A 174 -14.01 3.73 -25.47
CA GLY A 174 -14.56 3.45 -26.80
C GLY A 174 -15.56 4.53 -27.26
N SER A 175 -16.42 5.00 -26.35
CA SER A 175 -17.40 6.05 -26.66
C SER A 175 -16.76 7.42 -26.92
N VAL A 176 -15.62 7.73 -26.27
CA VAL A 176 -14.86 8.98 -26.50
C VAL A 176 -14.14 8.93 -27.84
N GLN A 177 -13.51 7.80 -28.18
CA GLN A 177 -12.86 7.60 -29.48
C GLN A 177 -13.84 7.67 -30.66
N GLU A 178 -15.05 7.12 -30.50
CA GLU A 178 -16.08 7.17 -31.54
C GLU A 178 -16.65 8.60 -31.70
N LYS A 179 -16.82 9.33 -30.60
CA LYS A 179 -17.23 10.75 -30.63
C LYS A 179 -16.16 11.66 -31.23
N GLU A 180 -14.88 11.41 -30.94
CA GLU A 180 -13.76 12.16 -31.49
C GLU A 180 -13.57 11.89 -32.99
N SER A 181 -13.69 10.62 -33.42
CA SER A 181 -13.67 10.25 -34.84
C SER A 181 -14.80 10.90 -35.63
N LYS A 182 -16.02 10.95 -35.08
CA LYS A 182 -17.16 11.66 -35.71
C LYS A 182 -16.91 13.17 -35.81
N ARG A 183 -16.37 13.80 -34.76
CA ARG A 183 -16.00 15.23 -34.78
C ARG A 183 -14.91 15.55 -35.80
N LEU A 184 -13.91 14.68 -35.97
CA LEU A 184 -12.86 14.82 -36.97
C LEU A 184 -13.41 14.64 -38.39
N SER A 185 -14.31 13.68 -38.61
CA SER A 185 -14.97 13.50 -39.91
C SER A 185 -15.87 14.67 -40.31
N ASP A 186 -16.57 15.29 -39.34
CA ASP A 186 -17.43 16.44 -39.60
C ASP A 186 -16.61 17.70 -39.96
N ARG A 187 -15.45 17.91 -39.32
CA ARG A 187 -14.53 19.02 -39.66
C ARG A 187 -13.95 18.91 -41.06
N ASN A 188 -13.64 17.70 -41.54
CA ASN A 188 -13.12 17.49 -42.90
C ASN A 188 -14.17 17.70 -43.99
N ARG A 189 -15.47 17.65 -43.64
CA ARG A 189 -16.56 17.86 -44.61
C ARG A 189 -16.74 19.34 -44.97
N ASP A 190 -16.48 20.25 -44.03
CA ASP A 190 -16.73 21.69 -44.19
C ASP A 190 -15.64 22.43 -45.00
N GLY A 191 -14.49 21.79 -45.26
CA GLY A 191 -13.36 22.40 -46.00
C GLY A 191 -13.42 22.26 -47.53
N SER A 192 -14.43 21.59 -48.10
CA SER A 192 -14.45 21.17 -49.52
C SER A 192 -15.38 21.97 -50.43
N HIS A 193 -15.81 23.16 -50.00
CA HIS A 193 -16.66 24.04 -50.80
C HIS A 193 -16.04 25.43 -51.02
N HIS A 194 -14.89 25.50 -51.70
CA HIS A 194 -14.59 26.71 -52.48
C HIS A 194 -13.66 26.50 -53.68
N LYS A 195 -14.22 26.92 -54.84
CA LYS A 195 -13.62 27.28 -56.13
C LYS A 195 -13.18 26.17 -57.09
N SER A 196 -14.11 25.83 -57.99
CA SER A 196 -13.82 25.40 -59.35
C SER A 196 -14.76 26.11 -60.35
N GLY A 197 -14.18 26.82 -61.32
CA GLY A 197 -14.83 27.34 -62.54
C GLY A 197 -15.53 28.70 -62.37
N GLY A 198 -15.47 29.65 -63.29
CA GLY A 198 -14.96 29.63 -64.66
C GLY A 198 -15.05 31.03 -65.28
N HIS A 199 -14.25 31.21 -66.32
CA HIS A 199 -14.13 32.36 -67.21
C HIS A 199 -15.47 32.81 -67.81
N SER A 200 -15.74 34.11 -67.90
CA SER A 200 -16.50 34.70 -69.02
C SER A 200 -16.18 36.18 -69.22
N HIS A 201 -15.65 36.48 -70.41
CA HIS A 201 -15.59 37.79 -71.04
C HIS A 201 -17.02 38.33 -71.28
N ARG A 202 -17.19 39.67 -71.24
CA ARG A 202 -17.56 40.51 -72.42
C ARG A 202 -18.44 41.75 -72.09
N HIS A 203 -17.98 42.90 -72.61
CA HIS A 203 -18.65 44.15 -73.04
C HIS A 203 -19.37 45.10 -72.04
N GLU A 204 -18.69 46.24 -71.79
CA GLU A 204 -18.99 47.60 -72.30
C GLU A 204 -20.42 48.18 -72.22
N LYS A 205 -20.55 49.36 -71.58
CA LYS A 205 -20.84 50.67 -72.24
C LYS A 205 -20.95 51.83 -71.24
N HIS A 206 -20.39 52.98 -71.66
CA HIS A 206 -20.76 54.39 -71.43
C HIS A 206 -21.11 54.85 -69.99
N ARG A 207 -20.53 55.94 -69.48
CA ARG A 207 -20.58 57.30 -70.06
C ARG A 207 -19.51 58.19 -69.42
#